data_AF-A0A395IIR6-F1
#
_entry.id   AF-A0A395IIR6-F1
#
_cell.length_a   1.000
_cell.length_b   1.000
_cell.length_c   1.000
_cell.angle_alpha   90.00
_cell.angle_beta   90.00
_cell.angle_gamma   90.00
#
_symmetry.space_group_name_H-M   'P 1'
#
loop_
_entity.id
_entity.type
_entity.pdbx_description
1 polymer ?
#
loop_
_entity_poly.entity_id
_entity_poly.type
_entity_poly.pdbx_seq_one_letter_code
_entity_poly.pdbx_strand_id
1 'polypeptide(L)'
;MGIDKETAAASFTDWWNALPPNTITIFSDGSESYDDMGKHVGYGYAIYQGQTLAATGKGAINTLSHVFDAEAIGALKGLQKALTLPSDADTERWLCIDSTSVIWCKRANASDTSLNGRS
;
A
#
# COMPACT_ATOMS: atom_id res chain seq x y z
N MET A 1 8.31 -23.72 6.62
CA MET A 1 8.45 -23.55 5.16
C MET A 1 7.62 -22.34 4.78
N GLY A 2 8.19 -21.37 4.06
CA GLY A 2 7.47 -20.17 3.66
C GLY A 2 6.41 -20.52 2.62
N ILE A 3 5.23 -19.92 2.76
CA ILE A 3 4.18 -19.92 1.74
C ILE A 3 4.73 -19.22 0.50
N ASP A 4 4.48 -19.76 -0.69
CA ASP A 4 4.84 -19.09 -1.94
C ASP A 4 4.09 -17.76 -2.09
N LYS A 5 4.70 -16.82 -2.81
CA LYS A 5 4.19 -15.45 -2.91
C LYS A 5 2.83 -15.39 -3.61
N GLU A 6 2.63 -16.28 -4.58
CA GLU A 6 1.41 -16.40 -5.36
C GLU A 6 0.24 -16.86 -4.48
N THR A 7 0.45 -17.87 -3.62
CA THR A 7 -0.56 -18.31 -2.63
C THR A 7 -0.86 -17.22 -1.60
N ALA A 8 0.15 -16.47 -1.15
CA ALA A 8 -0.07 -15.36 -0.23
C ALA A 8 -0.90 -14.23 -0.88
N ALA A 9 -0.62 -13.91 -2.16
CA ALA A 9 -1.35 -12.92 -2.94
C ALA A 9 -2.80 -13.34 -3.21
N ALA A 10 -3.03 -14.61 -3.52
CA ALA A 10 -4.38 -15.16 -3.70
C ALA A 10 -5.18 -15.08 -2.39
N SER A 11 -4.61 -15.58 -1.28
CA SER A 11 -5.27 -15.57 0.04
C SER A 11 -5.64 -14.15 0.50
N PHE A 12 -4.77 -13.18 0.24
CA PHE A 12 -5.06 -11.79 0.55
C PHE A 12 -6.15 -11.20 -0.34
N THR A 13 -6.16 -11.54 -1.63
CA THR A 13 -7.22 -11.09 -2.54
C THR A 13 -8.57 -11.63 -2.10
N ASP A 14 -8.63 -12.92 -1.72
CA ASP A 14 -9.85 -13.55 -1.21
C ASP A 14 -10.32 -12.89 0.09
N TRP A 15 -9.39 -12.64 1.03
CA TRP A 15 -9.68 -11.91 2.27
C TRP A 15 -10.22 -10.50 1.99
N TRP A 16 -9.54 -9.71 1.15
CA TRP A 16 -9.96 -8.33 0.86
C TRP A 16 -11.33 -8.30 0.14
N ASN A 17 -11.60 -9.25 -0.74
CA ASN A 17 -12.90 -9.36 -1.40
C ASN A 17 -14.02 -9.80 -0.45
N ALA A 18 -13.68 -10.51 0.64
CA ALA A 18 -14.64 -10.95 1.65
C ALA A 18 -14.96 -9.86 2.69
N LEU A 19 -14.22 -8.74 2.71
CA LEU A 19 -14.49 -7.65 3.64
C LEU A 19 -15.85 -6.99 3.34
N PRO A 20 -16.57 -6.52 4.38
CA PRO A 20 -17.80 -5.76 4.19
C PRO A 20 -17.62 -4.56 3.24
N PRO A 21 -18.64 -4.20 2.44
CA PRO A 21 -18.53 -3.13 1.43
C PRO A 21 -18.15 -1.75 1.98
N ASN A 22 -18.42 -1.49 3.26
CA ASN A 22 -18.12 -0.22 3.92
C ASN A 22 -16.80 -0.22 4.71
N THR A 23 -16.07 -1.34 4.71
CA THR A 23 -14.83 -1.49 5.46
C THR A 23 -13.76 -0.56 4.90
N ILE A 24 -13.05 0.14 5.79
CA ILE A 24 -11.92 0.97 5.40
C ILE A 24 -10.64 0.14 5.50
N THR A 25 -9.88 0.05 4.41
CA THR A 25 -8.55 -0.59 4.41
C THR A 25 -7.47 0.46 4.16
N ILE A 26 -6.43 0.44 4.99
CA ILE A 26 -5.29 1.35 4.91
C ILE A 26 -4.07 0.51 4.59
N PHE A 27 -3.43 0.79 3.46
CA PHE A 27 -2.17 0.20 3.07
C PHE A 27 -1.07 1.23 3.25
N SER A 28 -0.02 0.89 4.00
CA SER A 28 1.18 1.71 4.11
C SER A 28 2.36 1.02 3.46
N ASP A 29 3.21 1.81 2.81
CA ASP A 29 4.43 1.36 2.16
C ASP A 29 5.60 2.26 2.57
N GLY A 30 6.77 1.66 2.70
CA GLY A 30 8.03 2.34 2.95
C GLY A 30 8.97 2.12 1.77
N SER A 31 9.65 3.18 1.35
CA SER A 31 10.61 3.11 0.26
C SER A 31 11.94 3.71 0.69
N GLU A 32 13.02 3.10 0.23
CA GLU A 32 14.37 3.62 0.36
C GLU A 32 14.95 3.77 -1.05
N SER A 33 15.56 4.92 -1.32
CA SER A 33 16.21 5.23 -2.58
C SER A 33 17.55 5.89 -2.31
N TYR A 34 18.48 5.70 -3.24
CA TYR A 34 19.82 6.25 -3.16
C TYR A 34 20.08 7.07 -4.43
N ASP A 35 20.51 8.31 -4.27
CA ASP A 35 20.96 9.16 -5.36
C ASP A 35 22.30 9.85 -5.02
N ASP A 36 22.76 10.75 -5.89
CA ASP A 36 24.01 11.50 -5.71
C ASP A 36 24.01 12.39 -4.44
N MET A 37 22.84 12.66 -3.85
CA MET A 37 22.66 13.44 -2.61
C MET A 37 22.53 12.54 -1.37
N GLY A 38 22.52 11.22 -1.52
CA GLY A 38 22.55 10.24 -0.44
C GLY A 38 21.27 9.40 -0.33
N LYS A 39 21.04 8.86 0.86
CA LYS A 39 19.90 8.00 1.16
C LYS A 39 18.65 8.84 1.40
N HIS A 40 17.57 8.53 0.68
CA HIS A 40 16.24 9.09 0.89
C HIS A 40 15.30 7.99 1.31
N VAL A 41 14.56 8.24 2.38
CA VAL A 41 13.52 7.33 2.83
C VAL A 41 12.18 8.05 2.72
N GLY A 42 11.19 7.37 2.17
CA GLY A 42 9.86 7.91 1.96
C GLY A 42 8.78 6.93 2.41
N TYR A 43 7.68 7.47 2.91
CA TYR A 43 6.48 6.69 3.21
C TYR A 43 5.39 6.99 2.18
N GLY A 44 4.51 6.02 1.97
CA GLY A 44 3.27 6.15 1.23
C GLY A 44 2.12 5.49 1.98
N TYR A 45 0.90 5.95 1.71
CA TYR A 45 -0.30 5.22 2.09
C TYR A 45 -1.41 5.35 1.03
N ALA A 46 -2.26 4.33 0.97
CA ALA A 46 -3.49 4.31 0.20
C ALA A 46 -4.63 3.81 1.09
N ILE A 47 -5.77 4.50 1.04
CA ILE A 47 -6.96 4.20 1.84
C ILE A 47 -8.07 3.84 0.86
N TYR A 48 -8.70 2.70 1.07
CA TYR A 48 -9.86 2.26 0.34
C TYR A 48 -11.06 2.17 1.28
N GLN A 49 -12.24 2.42 0.75
CA GLN A 49 -13.52 2.09 1.39
C GLN A 49 -14.18 1.04 0.50
N GLY A 50 -14.37 -0.16 1.04
CA GLY A 50 -14.54 -1.36 0.24
C GLY A 50 -13.32 -1.58 -0.67
N GLN A 51 -13.54 -1.52 -1.97
CA GLN A 51 -12.50 -1.62 -3.01
C GLN A 51 -12.32 -0.31 -3.80
N THR A 52 -12.95 0.79 -3.37
CA THR A 52 -12.82 2.10 -4.01
C THR A 52 -11.76 2.95 -3.30
N LEU A 53 -10.84 3.54 -4.05
CA LEU A 53 -9.79 4.40 -3.51
C LEU A 53 -10.41 5.68 -2.93
N ALA A 54 -10.30 5.87 -1.62
CA ALA A 54 -10.84 7.02 -0.89
C ALA A 54 -9.80 8.14 -0.73
N ALA A 55 -8.54 7.80 -0.45
CA ALA A 55 -7.46 8.78 -0.30
C ALA A 55 -6.07 8.15 -0.46
N THR A 56 -5.09 8.98 -0.79
CA THR A 56 -3.66 8.60 -0.78
C THR A 56 -2.83 9.71 -0.13
N GLY A 57 -1.60 9.38 0.25
CA GLY A 57 -0.63 10.37 0.69
C GLY A 57 0.78 9.79 0.69
N LYS A 58 1.78 10.67 0.68
CA LYS A 58 3.19 10.30 0.74
C LYS A 58 4.03 11.42 1.33
N GLY A 59 5.24 11.10 1.75
CA GLY A 59 6.22 12.09 2.21
C GLY A 59 7.60 11.49 2.40
N ALA A 60 8.61 12.35 2.45
CA ALA A 60 9.95 11.97 2.82
C ALA A 60 10.10 12.00 4.35
N ILE A 61 10.93 11.10 4.87
CA ILE A 61 11.44 11.15 6.23
C ILE A 61 12.93 11.49 6.19
N ASN A 62 13.51 11.81 7.34
CA ASN A 62 14.92 12.19 7.40
C ASN A 62 15.83 11.07 6.86
N THR A 63 17.00 11.45 6.37
CA THR A 63 17.96 10.54 5.72
C THR A 63 18.60 9.52 6.68
N LEU A 64 18.37 9.67 7.99
CA LEU A 64 18.87 8.77 9.04
C LEU A 64 17.88 7.65 9.41
N SER A 65 16.63 7.73 8.93
CA SER A 65 15.59 6.74 9.21
C SER A 65 15.72 5.48 8.36
N HIS A 66 15.10 4.39 8.81
CA HIS A 66 15.00 3.13 8.06
C HIS A 66 13.62 2.99 7.38
N VAL A 67 13.50 2.08 6.41
CA VAL A 67 12.23 1.76 5.73
C VAL A 67 11.11 1.43 6.72
N PHE A 68 11.44 0.70 7.79
CA PHE A 68 10.49 0.37 8.86
C PHE A 68 9.90 1.61 9.55
N ASP A 69 10.71 2.66 9.77
CA ASP A 69 10.21 3.93 10.32
C ASP A 69 9.23 4.58 9.33
N ALA A 70 9.51 4.47 8.03
CA ALA A 70 8.66 4.99 6.97
C ALA A 70 7.32 4.27 6.92
N GLU A 71 7.31 2.95 7.02
CA GLU A 71 6.09 2.15 7.07
C GLU A 71 5.22 2.53 8.27
N ALA A 72 5.82 2.60 9.46
CA ALA A 72 5.12 3.00 10.68
C ALA A 72 4.55 4.43 10.58
N ILE A 73 5.30 5.37 10.00
CA ILE A 73 4.84 6.75 9.76
C ILE A 73 3.73 6.78 8.70
N GLY A 74 3.86 6.01 7.62
CA GLY A 74 2.85 5.87 6.58
C GLY A 74 1.55 5.30 7.13
N ALA A 75 1.66 4.27 7.96
CA ALA A 75 0.55 3.63 8.66
C ALA A 75 -0.17 4.61 9.59
N LEU A 76 0.58 5.34 10.41
CA LEU A 76 0.05 6.36 11.32
C LEU A 76 -0.69 7.46 10.55
N LYS A 77 -0.06 8.01 9.50
CA LYS A 77 -0.65 9.10 8.70
C LYS A 77 -1.86 8.62 7.90
N GLY A 78 -1.82 7.39 7.38
CA GLY A 78 -2.95 6.73 6.73
C GLY A 78 -4.12 6.56 7.70
N LEU A 79 -3.88 6.07 8.91
CA LEU A 79 -4.91 5.92 9.94
C LEU A 79 -5.50 7.28 10.37
N GLN A 80 -4.66 8.28 10.59
CA GLN A 80 -5.12 9.64 10.89
C GLN A 80 -6.03 10.18 9.79
N LYS A 81 -5.67 9.97 8.51
CA LYS A 81 -6.49 10.39 7.39
C LYS A 81 -7.79 9.60 7.31
N ALA A 82 -7.75 8.29 7.54
CA ALA A 82 -8.93 7.41 7.54
C ALA A 82 -9.96 7.80 8.61
N LEU A 83 -9.52 8.27 9.77
CA LEU A 83 -10.40 8.77 10.84
C LEU A 83 -11.15 10.06 10.46
N THR A 84 -10.70 10.78 9.42
CA THR A 84 -11.40 11.96 8.89
C THR A 84 -12.43 11.63 7.82
N LEU A 85 -12.48 10.37 7.34
CA LEU A 85 -13.43 9.95 6.33
C LEU A 85 -14.81 9.70 6.96
N PRO A 86 -15.90 9.93 6.21
CA PRO A 86 -17.24 9.55 6.65
C PRO A 86 -17.29 8.05 6.99
N SER A 87 -17.73 7.72 8.20
CA SER A 87 -17.85 6.34 8.67
C SER A 87 -18.98 6.23 9.69
N ASP A 88 -19.74 5.15 9.62
CA ASP A 88 -20.72 4.77 10.64
C ASP A 88 -20.04 4.18 11.88
N ALA A 89 -20.77 4.10 12.99
CA ALA A 89 -20.26 3.56 14.27
C ALA A 89 -19.67 2.14 14.13
N ASP A 90 -20.23 1.33 13.22
CA ASP A 90 -19.83 -0.06 12.97
C ASP A 90 -18.80 -0.21 11.83
N THR A 91 -18.22 0.90 11.35
CA THR A 91 -17.25 0.85 10.25
C THR A 91 -15.94 0.22 10.72
N GLU A 92 -15.68 -0.99 10.24
CA GLU A 92 -14.43 -1.70 10.46
C GLU A 92 -13.28 -1.00 9.71
N ARG A 93 -12.10 -0.97 10.35
CA ARG A 93 -10.88 -0.39 9.78
C ARG A 93 -9.74 -1.37 9.89
N TRP A 94 -9.17 -1.76 8.76
CA TRP A 94 -7.99 -2.60 8.69
C TRP A 94 -6.77 -1.78 8.30
N LEU A 95 -5.66 -2.01 9.00
CA LEU A 95 -4.37 -1.40 8.71
C LEU A 95 -3.40 -2.50 8.29
N CYS A 96 -2.93 -2.43 7.05
CA CYS A 96 -1.99 -3.35 6.45
C CYS A 96 -0.63 -2.66 6.36
N ILE A 97 0.29 -3.05 7.25
CA ILE A 97 1.67 -2.57 7.29
C ILE A 97 2.56 -3.59 6.60
N ASP A 98 3.35 -3.13 5.63
CA ASP A 98 4.21 -3.90 4.72
C ASP A 98 3.46 -4.99 3.94
N SER A 99 3.31 -4.74 2.64
CA SER A 99 2.77 -5.73 1.71
C SER A 99 3.52 -5.71 0.39
N THR A 100 4.85 -5.61 0.47
CA THR A 100 5.68 -5.75 -0.72
C THR A 100 5.53 -7.14 -1.37
N SER A 101 5.09 -8.16 -0.62
CA SER A 101 4.79 -9.50 -1.14
C SER A 101 3.38 -9.68 -1.71
N VAL A 102 2.44 -8.74 -1.50
CA VAL A 102 1.00 -9.01 -1.75
C VAL A 102 0.33 -7.98 -2.66
N ILE A 103 0.79 -6.72 -2.65
CA ILE A 103 0.23 -5.65 -3.51
C ILE A 103 0.88 -5.63 -4.91
N TRP A 104 2.11 -6.15 -5.05
CA TRP A 104 2.83 -6.19 -6.33
C TRP A 104 2.21 -7.17 -7.36
N CYS A 105 1.40 -8.13 -6.92
CA CYS A 105 0.66 -9.01 -7.82
C CYS A 105 -0.39 -8.27 -8.66
N LYS A 106 -0.80 -7.05 -8.28
CA LYS A 106 -1.76 -6.24 -9.05
C LYS A 106 -1.11 -5.44 -10.19
N ARG A 107 0.23 -5.24 -10.20
CA ARG A 107 0.91 -4.38 -11.21
C ARG A 107 1.66 -5.14 -12.30
N ALA A 108 1.89 -6.45 -12.16
CA ALA A 108 2.58 -7.27 -13.17
C ALA A 108 1.69 -7.75 -14.34
N ASN A 109 0.43 -7.30 -14.43
CA ASN A 109 -0.48 -7.67 -15.53
C ASN A 109 -0.95 -6.47 -16.38
N ALA A 110 -0.31 -5.31 -16.24
CA ALA A 110 -0.43 -4.24 -17.23
C ALA A 110 0.51 -4.59 -18.40
N SER A 111 -0.07 -4.78 -19.58
CA SER A 111 0.58 -5.26 -20.79
C SER A 111 1.82 -4.43 -21.15
N ASP A 112 2.96 -5.11 -21.36
CA ASP A 112 3.98 -4.61 -22.27
C ASP A 112 3.38 -4.60 -23.67
N THR A 113 2.68 -3.53 -24.04
CA THR A 113 2.52 -3.22 -25.47
C THR A 113 3.89 -2.86 -26.00
N SER A 114 4.57 -3.89 -26.51
CA SER A 114 5.68 -3.76 -27.43
C SER A 114 5.26 -2.79 -28.54
N LEU A 115 5.80 -1.57 -28.52
CA LEU A 115 5.82 -0.71 -29.69
C LEU A 115 6.82 -1.33 -30.68
N ASN A 116 6.34 -2.32 -31.41
CA ASN A 116 6.95 -2.78 -32.64
C ASN A 116 6.63 -1.72 -33.70
N GLY A 117 7.47 -0.68 -33.79
CA GLY A 117 7.40 0.37 -34.79
C GLY A 117 8.56 0.26 -35.76
N ARG A 118 8.39 -0.54 -36.82
CA ARG A 118 9.20 -0.44 -38.04
C ARG A 118 9.05 0.95 -38.66
N SER A 119 10.17 1.57 -39.00
CA SER A 119 10.46 2.11 -40.33
C SER A 119 11.96 2.24 -40.50
#